data_AF-A0A9P8MZ90-F1
#
_entry.id   AF-A0A9P8MZ90-F1
#
_cell.length_a   1.000
_cell.length_b   1.000
_cell.length_c   1.000
_cell.angle_alpha   90.00
_cell.angle_beta   90.00
_cell.angle_gamma   90.00
#
_symmetry.space_group_name_H-M   'P 1'
#
loop_
_entity.id
_entity.type
_entity.pdbx_description
1 polymer ?
#
loop_
_entity_poly.entity_id
_entity_poly.type
_entity_poly.pdbx_seq_one_letter_code
_entity_poly.pdbx_strand_id
1 'polypeptide(L)'
;MPPFIDQLQFYEALRNQANPAIEALAANDHARDRSLRRFERDDPPAYVSSTDTEELDDAFPMPPPGGPLPQDVKDIMDPPITDDELQSIAFNLQEILRPAKFYYTECKFEGARLECYDHLNPMLTGKDGNRRIGVLARRNVKRRWERLGVWNPRWGFPGRNVQPNDSVGTWKWRWQEDDPDGSSANGRQLVARALRLRQNLRRGESVPVPPRSCLEPDATASQAESFLISRPWFTFQIELGEEHARYDRLSMMQERRYPRIVRKQVVGWWRERGDWRDEFNDGLWVTSWKWRHESPSPEPEDLTHFTPSDHLKDSPLKLRDFNPLETMDFTPSETDALEAIELPSPEQPEKFWAVWRGDWPPFFPGQMLDPTGASASASDEMGWSGLGTMNNRHHRPDAVPESQP
;
A
#
# COMPACT_ATOMS: atom_id res chain seq x y z
N MET A 1 14.20 9.42 -21.57
CA MET A 1 13.33 8.89 -22.65
C MET A 1 14.13 7.84 -23.40
N PRO A 2 13.60 6.63 -23.63
CA PRO A 2 14.29 5.66 -24.48
C PRO A 2 14.46 6.26 -25.88
N PRO A 3 15.58 6.02 -26.56
CA PRO A 3 15.82 6.57 -27.88
C PRO A 3 14.72 6.06 -28.82
N PHE A 4 14.04 6.99 -29.48
CA PHE A 4 13.14 6.66 -30.58
C PHE A 4 13.91 5.80 -31.58
N ILE A 5 13.30 4.68 -32.00
CA ILE A 5 13.83 3.83 -33.07
C ILE A 5 14.07 4.74 -34.29
N ASP A 6 15.33 4.95 -34.62
CA ASP A 6 15.72 5.79 -35.75
C ASP A 6 15.29 5.11 -37.05
N GLN A 7 14.87 5.90 -38.06
CA GLN A 7 14.51 5.39 -39.38
C GLN A 7 15.60 4.49 -39.97
N LEU A 8 16.87 4.76 -39.64
CA LEU A 8 17.99 3.93 -40.05
C LEU A 8 17.91 2.49 -39.48
N GLN A 9 17.56 2.35 -38.19
CA GLN A 9 17.40 1.05 -37.55
C GLN A 9 16.22 0.27 -38.11
N PHE A 10 15.15 0.98 -38.48
CA PHE A 10 14.00 0.35 -39.15
C PHE A 10 14.37 -0.17 -40.55
N TYR A 11 15.12 0.62 -41.32
CA TYR A 11 15.63 0.18 -42.63
C TYR A 11 16.59 -1.00 -42.53
N GLU A 12 17.47 -1.01 -41.53
CA GLU A 12 18.38 -2.13 -41.29
C GLU A 12 17.63 -3.39 -40.84
N ALA A 13 16.64 -3.29 -39.96
CA ALA A 13 15.82 -4.43 -39.54
C ALA A 13 15.03 -5.02 -40.72
N LEU A 14 14.43 -4.17 -41.57
CA LEU A 14 13.75 -4.61 -42.79
C LEU A 14 14.70 -5.33 -43.74
N ARG A 15 15.86 -4.73 -44.02
CA ARG A 15 16.81 -5.26 -45.00
C ARG A 15 17.52 -6.53 -44.52
N ASN A 16 17.88 -6.59 -43.24
CA ASN A 16 18.75 -7.65 -42.72
C ASN A 16 17.98 -8.79 -42.05
N GLN A 17 16.74 -8.59 -41.61
CA GLN A 17 15.96 -9.61 -40.92
C GLN A 17 14.69 -9.99 -41.69
N ALA A 18 13.85 -9.00 -42.02
CA ALA A 18 12.55 -9.29 -42.63
C ALA A 18 12.68 -9.81 -44.07
N ASN A 19 13.48 -9.14 -44.92
CA ASN A 19 13.61 -9.56 -46.32
C ASN A 19 14.22 -10.96 -46.48
N PRO A 20 15.32 -11.34 -45.79
CA PRO A 20 15.86 -12.68 -45.89
C PRO A 20 14.89 -13.76 -45.37
N ALA A 21 14.10 -13.47 -44.33
CA ALA A 21 13.09 -14.40 -43.84
C ALA A 21 11.95 -14.61 -44.86
N ILE A 22 11.54 -13.54 -45.54
CA ILE A 22 10.53 -13.61 -46.62
C ILE A 22 11.09 -14.36 -47.84
N GLU A 23 12.34 -14.10 -48.22
CA GLU A 23 13.01 -14.82 -49.31
C GLU A 23 13.17 -16.31 -48.98
N ALA A 24 13.53 -16.66 -47.73
CA ALA A 24 13.62 -18.04 -47.27
C ALA A 24 12.26 -18.76 -47.27
N LEU A 25 11.19 -18.05 -46.90
CA LEU A 25 9.82 -18.57 -47.01
C LEU A 25 9.39 -18.74 -48.47
N ALA A 26 9.75 -17.80 -49.35
CA ALA A 26 9.44 -17.85 -50.77
C ALA A 26 10.19 -18.97 -51.50
N ALA A 27 11.43 -19.26 -51.07
CA ALA A 27 12.25 -20.35 -51.60
C ALA A 27 11.88 -21.73 -51.02
N ASN A 28 11.02 -21.79 -50.01
CA ASN A 28 10.56 -23.05 -49.44
C ASN A 28 9.34 -23.58 -50.21
N ASP A 29 9.62 -24.31 -51.29
CA ASP A 29 8.60 -24.91 -52.16
C ASP A 29 7.62 -25.79 -51.39
N HIS A 30 8.05 -26.47 -50.32
CA HIS A 30 7.16 -27.28 -49.49
C HIS A 30 6.15 -26.46 -48.69
N ALA A 31 6.54 -25.29 -48.16
CA ALA A 31 5.63 -24.39 -47.45
C ALA A 31 4.65 -23.71 -48.42
N ARG A 32 5.13 -23.36 -49.62
CA ARG A 32 4.32 -22.81 -50.72
C ARG A 32 3.31 -23.84 -51.24
N ASP A 33 3.72 -25.08 -51.48
CA ASP A 33 2.83 -26.16 -51.93
C ASP A 33 1.78 -26.51 -50.87
N ARG A 34 2.17 -26.51 -49.59
CA ARG A 34 1.23 -26.78 -48.48
C ARG A 34 0.17 -25.68 -48.33
N SER A 35 0.54 -24.42 -48.61
CA SER A 35 -0.39 -23.29 -48.56
C SER A 35 -1.29 -23.20 -49.80
N LEU A 36 -0.76 -23.47 -51.00
CA LEU A 36 -1.56 -23.53 -52.24
C LEU A 36 -2.58 -24.68 -52.23
N ARG A 37 -2.20 -25.87 -51.74
CA ARG A 37 -3.14 -27.01 -51.58
C ARG A 37 -4.32 -26.72 -50.66
N ARG A 38 -4.23 -25.69 -49.81
CA ARG A 38 -5.33 -25.28 -48.93
C ARG A 38 -6.42 -24.49 -49.66
N PHE A 39 -6.08 -23.88 -50.79
CA PHE A 39 -7.00 -23.07 -51.61
C PHE A 39 -7.48 -23.78 -52.88
N GLU A 40 -6.76 -24.81 -53.35
CA GLU A 40 -7.16 -25.63 -54.51
C GLU A 40 -8.07 -26.82 -54.16
N ARG A 41 -8.37 -27.04 -52.87
CA ARG A 41 -9.33 -28.04 -52.43
C ARG A 41 -10.73 -27.43 -52.40
N ASP A 42 -11.57 -27.79 -53.37
CA ASP A 42 -13.00 -27.40 -53.43
C ASP A 42 -13.83 -28.05 -52.31
N ASP A 43 -13.34 -29.14 -51.72
CA ASP A 43 -13.99 -29.75 -50.56
C ASP A 43 -13.48 -29.11 -49.28
N PRO A 44 -14.35 -28.49 -48.46
CA PRO A 44 -13.96 -28.02 -47.14
C PRO A 44 -13.37 -29.19 -46.36
N PRO A 45 -12.26 -28.98 -45.61
CA PRO A 45 -11.71 -30.06 -44.80
C PRO A 45 -12.83 -30.65 -43.95
N ALA A 46 -12.91 -31.98 -43.91
CA ALA A 46 -13.88 -32.67 -43.10
C ALA A 46 -13.89 -32.02 -41.72
N TYR A 47 -15.05 -31.55 -41.28
CA TYR A 47 -15.24 -30.92 -39.99
C TYR A 47 -15.04 -32.02 -38.95
N VAL A 48 -13.77 -32.33 -38.66
CA VAL A 48 -13.40 -33.10 -37.49
C VAL A 48 -13.64 -32.11 -36.36
N SER A 49 -14.83 -32.18 -35.76
CA SER A 49 -15.08 -31.56 -34.48
C SER A 49 -13.98 -32.06 -33.57
N SER A 50 -12.98 -31.22 -33.33
CA SER A 50 -11.88 -31.51 -32.43
C SER A 50 -12.47 -31.60 -31.04
N THR A 51 -12.99 -32.78 -30.70
CA THR A 51 -13.30 -33.17 -29.32
C THR A 51 -12.03 -33.51 -28.55
N ASP A 52 -10.85 -33.39 -29.17
CA ASP A 52 -9.61 -32.97 -28.50
C ASP A 52 -9.71 -31.49 -28.09
N THR A 53 -10.80 -31.11 -27.44
CA THR A 53 -10.65 -30.30 -26.25
C THR A 53 -9.85 -31.20 -25.34
N GLU A 54 -8.60 -30.83 -25.05
CA GLU A 54 -7.92 -31.33 -23.87
C GLU A 54 -8.98 -31.32 -22.77
N GLU A 55 -9.53 -32.48 -22.43
CA GLU A 55 -10.15 -32.73 -21.14
C GLU A 55 -9.00 -32.47 -20.17
N LEU A 56 -8.82 -31.18 -19.88
CA LEU A 56 -8.07 -30.68 -18.75
C LEU A 56 -8.67 -31.46 -17.62
N ASP A 57 -7.88 -32.42 -17.16
CA ASP A 57 -8.17 -33.42 -16.16
C ASP A 57 -8.74 -32.70 -14.93
N ASP A 58 -10.06 -32.44 -14.96
CA ASP A 58 -10.85 -31.73 -13.94
C ASP A 58 -10.90 -32.53 -12.63
N ALA A 59 -10.21 -33.68 -12.61
CA ALA A 59 -10.07 -34.60 -11.51
C ALA A 59 -8.83 -34.33 -10.64
N PHE A 60 -8.11 -33.22 -10.79
CA PHE A 60 -7.14 -32.82 -9.76
C PHE A 60 -7.88 -32.18 -8.58
N PRO A 61 -8.11 -32.92 -7.46
CA PRO A 61 -8.74 -32.32 -6.30
C PRO A 61 -7.96 -31.07 -5.89
N MET A 62 -8.69 -29.97 -5.71
CA MET A 62 -8.12 -28.78 -5.12
C MET A 62 -7.59 -29.17 -3.74
N PRO A 63 -6.31 -28.88 -3.45
CA PRO A 63 -5.75 -29.19 -2.15
C PRO A 63 -6.56 -28.44 -1.08
N PRO A 64 -6.70 -29.02 0.12
CA PRO A 64 -7.42 -28.36 1.20
C PRO A 64 -6.78 -26.98 1.47
N PRO A 65 -7.60 -25.93 1.64
CA PRO A 65 -7.10 -24.58 1.91
C PRO A 65 -6.15 -24.60 3.12
N GLY A 66 -4.90 -24.18 2.92
CA GLY A 66 -3.88 -24.12 3.98
C GLY A 66 -3.09 -25.40 4.21
N GLY A 67 -3.21 -26.43 3.35
CA GLY A 67 -2.26 -27.54 3.33
C GLY A 67 -0.85 -27.10 2.93
N PRO A 68 0.20 -27.88 3.29
CA PRO A 68 1.56 -27.59 2.86
C PRO A 68 1.65 -27.61 1.33
N LEU A 69 2.38 -26.66 0.76
CA LEU A 69 2.63 -26.63 -0.68
C LEU A 69 3.30 -27.94 -1.13
N PRO A 70 2.88 -28.52 -2.26
CA PRO A 70 3.57 -29.65 -2.89
C PRO A 70 5.04 -29.34 -3.20
N GLN A 71 5.86 -30.39 -3.26
CA GLN A 71 7.32 -30.22 -3.36
C GLN A 71 7.73 -29.53 -4.66
N ASP A 72 7.07 -29.85 -5.78
CA ASP A 72 7.29 -29.22 -7.09
C ASP A 72 7.01 -27.70 -7.04
N VAL A 73 5.92 -27.28 -6.39
CA VAL A 73 5.58 -25.87 -6.20
C VAL A 73 6.60 -25.18 -5.29
N LYS A 74 7.02 -25.87 -4.22
CA LYS A 74 8.08 -25.38 -3.33
C LYS A 74 9.39 -25.19 -4.08
N ASP A 75 9.80 -26.13 -4.90
CA ASP A 75 11.06 -26.07 -5.64
C ASP A 75 11.10 -24.89 -6.64
N ILE A 76 9.93 -24.47 -7.16
CA ILE A 76 9.81 -23.28 -8.02
C ILE A 76 9.91 -21.99 -7.19
N MET A 77 9.31 -21.96 -5.99
CA MET A 77 9.24 -20.76 -5.15
C MET A 77 10.47 -20.57 -4.24
N ASP A 78 11.14 -21.64 -3.82
CA ASP A 78 12.24 -21.62 -2.85
C ASP A 78 13.49 -20.85 -3.29
N PRO A 79 13.89 -20.86 -4.59
CA PRO A 79 15.08 -20.17 -5.03
C PRO A 79 15.08 -18.67 -4.65
N PRO A 80 16.27 -18.08 -4.40
CA PRO A 80 16.38 -16.66 -4.08
C PRO A 80 15.80 -15.76 -5.19
N ILE A 81 15.57 -14.47 -4.87
CA ILE A 81 15.00 -13.52 -5.84
C ILE A 81 15.99 -13.22 -6.96
N THR A 82 15.50 -13.15 -8.20
CA THR A 82 16.31 -12.80 -9.37
C THR A 82 16.51 -11.28 -9.48
N ASP A 83 17.47 -10.83 -10.30
CA ASP A 83 17.67 -9.40 -10.53
C ASP A 83 16.44 -8.72 -11.17
N ASP A 84 15.74 -9.41 -12.07
CA ASP A 84 14.52 -8.89 -12.71
C ASP A 84 13.37 -8.77 -11.71
N GLU A 85 13.18 -9.78 -10.86
CA GLU A 85 12.22 -9.74 -9.75
C GLU A 85 12.56 -8.60 -8.79
N LEU A 86 13.84 -8.42 -8.45
CA LEU A 86 14.30 -7.33 -7.60
C LEU A 86 13.95 -5.96 -8.20
N GLN A 87 14.19 -5.76 -9.51
CA GLN A 87 13.82 -4.51 -10.18
C GLN A 87 12.30 -4.28 -10.19
N SER A 88 11.52 -5.34 -10.41
CA SER A 88 10.06 -5.29 -10.37
C SER A 88 9.53 -4.92 -8.98
N ILE A 89 10.00 -5.61 -7.93
CA ILE A 89 9.65 -5.30 -6.54
C ILE A 89 10.05 -3.87 -6.19
N ALA A 90 11.27 -3.45 -6.54
CA ALA A 90 11.75 -2.10 -6.27
C ALA A 90 10.91 -1.01 -6.95
N PHE A 91 10.46 -1.26 -8.18
CA PHE A 91 9.56 -0.36 -8.89
C PHE A 91 8.19 -0.29 -8.21
N ASN A 92 7.61 -1.43 -7.84
CA ASN A 92 6.28 -1.49 -7.22
C ASN A 92 6.26 -0.87 -5.81
N LEU A 93 7.35 -1.01 -5.06
CA LEU A 93 7.48 -0.50 -3.69
C LEU A 93 8.12 0.90 -3.61
N GLN A 94 8.52 1.54 -4.71
CA GLN A 94 9.19 2.85 -4.67
C GLN A 94 8.42 3.93 -3.90
N GLU A 95 7.10 3.80 -3.86
CA GLU A 95 6.18 4.74 -3.22
C GLU A 95 6.07 4.56 -1.70
N ILE A 96 6.47 3.41 -1.13
CA ILE A 96 6.28 3.13 0.31
C ILE A 96 7.13 4.06 1.19
N LEU A 97 8.23 4.58 0.63
CA LEU A 97 9.12 5.52 1.29
C LEU A 97 8.70 6.99 1.08
N ARG A 98 7.61 7.27 0.36
CA ARG A 98 7.13 8.65 0.25
C ARG A 98 6.47 9.08 1.57
N PRO A 99 6.92 10.20 2.18
CA PRO A 99 6.40 10.62 3.48
C PRO A 99 4.89 10.84 3.45
N ALA A 100 4.38 11.46 2.37
CA ALA A 100 2.94 11.67 2.17
C ALA A 100 2.11 10.39 2.22
N LYS A 101 2.56 9.35 1.50
CA LYS A 101 1.85 8.06 1.43
C LYS A 101 1.90 7.34 2.76
N PHE A 102 3.06 7.34 3.41
CA PHE A 102 3.22 6.65 4.69
C PHE A 102 2.46 7.36 5.82
N TYR A 103 2.56 8.69 5.90
CA TYR A 103 1.80 9.50 6.85
C TYR A 103 0.29 9.31 6.69
N TYR A 104 -0.20 9.30 5.44
CA TYR A 104 -1.60 9.02 5.13
C TYR A 104 -2.05 7.64 5.65
N THR A 105 -1.27 6.61 5.35
CA THR A 105 -1.55 5.24 5.79
C THR A 105 -1.64 5.18 7.31
N GLU A 106 -0.66 5.74 8.04
CA GLU A 106 -0.71 5.80 9.51
C GLU A 106 -1.91 6.60 10.04
N CYS A 107 -2.25 7.73 9.41
CA CYS A 107 -3.44 8.49 9.80
C CYS A 107 -4.71 7.67 9.62
N LYS A 108 -4.84 6.88 8.55
CA LYS A 108 -6.02 6.01 8.35
C LYS A 108 -6.13 4.94 9.43
N PHE A 109 -5.01 4.35 9.84
CA PHE A 109 -5.01 3.39 10.94
C PHE A 109 -5.40 4.02 12.26
N GLU A 110 -4.81 5.19 12.54
CA GLU A 110 -5.12 5.91 13.77
C GLU A 110 -6.56 6.42 13.78
N GLY A 111 -7.07 6.88 12.64
CA GLY A 111 -8.47 7.25 12.46
C GLY A 111 -9.42 6.09 12.71
N ALA A 112 -9.20 4.93 12.07
CA ALA A 112 -10.01 3.73 12.29
C ALA A 112 -9.97 3.25 13.75
N ARG A 113 -8.81 3.37 14.41
CA ARG A 113 -8.68 3.08 15.84
C ARG A 113 -9.54 4.02 16.69
N LEU A 114 -9.54 5.31 16.38
CA LEU A 114 -10.32 6.33 17.10
C LEU A 114 -11.83 6.23 16.81
N GLU A 115 -12.20 5.83 15.60
CA GLU A 115 -13.60 5.59 15.19
C GLU A 115 -14.25 4.50 16.04
N CYS A 116 -13.50 3.50 16.54
CA CYS A 116 -14.04 2.51 17.49
C CYS A 116 -14.57 3.11 18.81
N TYR A 117 -14.33 4.40 19.08
CA TYR A 117 -14.80 5.07 20.29
C TYR A 117 -15.86 6.15 20.01
N ASP A 118 -16.28 6.31 18.76
CA ASP A 118 -17.25 7.32 18.33
C ASP A 118 -18.56 7.26 19.13
N HIS A 119 -19.09 6.06 19.33
CA HIS A 119 -20.34 5.78 20.02
C HIS A 119 -20.25 5.95 21.54
N LEU A 120 -19.03 6.00 22.09
CA LEU A 120 -18.81 6.16 23.52
C LEU A 120 -18.72 7.64 23.91
N ASN A 121 -18.39 8.53 22.97
CA ASN A 121 -18.27 9.95 23.24
C ASN A 121 -19.07 10.80 22.23
N PRO A 122 -20.17 11.45 22.67
CA PRO A 122 -21.02 12.27 21.82
C PRO A 122 -20.27 13.33 21.00
N MET A 123 -19.17 13.91 21.52
CA MET A 123 -18.43 14.95 20.80
C MET A 123 -17.71 14.41 19.55
N LEU A 124 -17.47 13.09 19.48
CA LEU A 124 -16.84 12.42 18.33
C LEU A 124 -17.87 11.89 17.33
N THR A 125 -19.17 12.12 17.59
CA THR A 125 -20.23 11.72 16.67
C THR A 125 -20.53 12.79 15.62
N GLY A 126 -21.08 12.36 14.48
CA GLY A 126 -21.53 13.26 13.42
C GLY A 126 -20.40 13.91 12.61
N LYS A 127 -20.75 14.95 11.84
CA LYS A 127 -19.82 15.65 10.93
C LYS A 127 -18.63 16.26 11.68
N ASP A 128 -18.91 17.01 12.74
CA ASP A 128 -17.87 17.70 13.51
C ASP A 128 -17.06 16.71 14.34
N GLY A 129 -17.69 15.66 14.87
CA GLY A 129 -17.01 14.55 15.51
C GLY A 129 -15.99 13.86 14.60
N ASN A 130 -16.37 13.57 13.34
CA ASN A 130 -15.44 13.02 12.35
C ASN A 130 -14.24 13.95 12.08
N ARG A 131 -14.47 15.27 12.01
CA ARG A 131 -13.39 16.26 11.85
C ARG A 131 -12.46 16.25 13.07
N ARG A 132 -13.01 16.22 14.29
CA ARG A 132 -12.24 16.09 15.55
C ARG A 132 -11.44 14.80 15.61
N ILE A 133 -12.02 13.65 15.23
CA ILE A 133 -11.30 12.36 15.08
C ILE A 133 -10.11 12.53 14.15
N GLY A 134 -10.32 13.19 13.01
CA GLY A 134 -9.23 13.49 12.10
C GLY A 134 -8.12 14.28 12.79
N VAL A 135 -8.46 15.35 13.51
CA VAL A 135 -7.46 16.20 14.19
C VAL A 135 -6.63 15.36 15.17
N LEU A 136 -7.31 14.55 15.99
CA LEU A 136 -6.69 13.64 16.95
C LEU A 136 -5.77 12.62 16.27
N ALA A 137 -6.23 12.00 15.17
CA ALA A 137 -5.44 11.02 14.43
C ALA A 137 -4.12 11.59 13.92
N ARG A 138 -4.19 12.75 13.24
CA ARG A 138 -3.02 13.43 12.70
C ARG A 138 -2.08 13.94 13.77
N ARG A 139 -2.61 14.49 14.87
CA ARG A 139 -1.82 14.89 16.03
C ARG A 139 -1.01 13.71 16.57
N ASN A 140 -1.65 12.57 16.78
CA ASN A 140 -0.98 11.39 17.34
C ASN A 140 0.14 10.88 16.41
N VAL A 141 -0.11 10.82 15.10
CA VAL A 141 0.93 10.45 14.12
C VAL A 141 2.05 11.49 14.07
N LYS A 142 1.74 12.79 14.05
CA LYS A 142 2.72 13.88 14.07
C LYS A 142 3.63 13.79 15.31
N ARG A 143 3.05 13.69 16.52
CA ARG A 143 3.82 13.55 17.77
C ARG A 143 4.72 12.32 17.76
N ARG A 144 4.23 11.19 17.23
CA ARG A 144 5.03 9.98 17.04
C ARG A 144 6.24 10.25 16.13
N TRP A 145 6.01 10.87 14.98
CA TRP A 145 7.06 11.19 14.01
C TRP A 145 8.06 12.24 14.53
N GLU A 146 7.60 13.20 15.34
CA GLU A 146 8.46 14.18 16.03
C GLU A 146 9.40 13.47 17.01
N ARG A 147 8.87 12.58 17.85
CA ARG A 147 9.68 11.78 18.81
C ARG A 147 10.69 10.86 18.11
N LEU A 148 10.36 10.36 16.93
CA LEU A 148 11.25 9.55 16.11
C LEU A 148 12.32 10.37 15.37
N GLY A 149 12.19 11.70 15.34
CA GLY A 149 13.07 12.60 14.61
C GLY A 149 12.85 12.59 13.09
N VAL A 150 11.75 12.02 12.60
CA VAL A 150 11.44 11.93 11.15
C VAL A 150 10.46 13.00 10.68
N TRP A 151 9.78 13.68 11.60
CA TRP A 151 8.91 14.81 11.27
C TRP A 151 9.71 15.97 10.67
N ASN A 152 9.22 16.53 9.56
CA ASN A 152 9.76 17.74 8.98
C ASN A 152 8.93 18.95 9.46
N PRO A 153 9.52 19.91 10.20
CA PRO A 153 8.80 21.09 10.71
C PRO A 153 8.17 21.97 9.61
N ARG A 154 8.59 21.83 8.35
CA ARG A 154 8.02 22.57 7.21
C ARG A 154 6.67 22.02 6.76
N TRP A 155 6.34 20.78 7.12
CA TRP A 155 5.07 20.17 6.79
C TRP A 155 3.94 20.82 7.58
N GLY A 156 2.82 21.07 6.90
CA GLY A 156 1.61 21.61 7.50
C GLY A 156 0.75 20.56 8.19
N PHE A 157 -0.53 20.86 8.33
CA PHE A 157 -1.54 19.97 8.90
C PHE A 157 -2.45 19.45 7.77
N PRO A 158 -2.13 18.32 7.13
CA PRO A 158 -2.75 17.95 5.88
C PRO A 158 -4.23 17.60 6.04
N GLY A 159 -5.01 17.88 5.00
CA GLY A 159 -6.43 17.58 4.92
C GLY A 159 -7.38 18.68 5.42
N ARG A 160 -6.90 19.68 6.17
CA ARG A 160 -7.72 20.86 6.51
C ARG A 160 -7.87 21.83 5.33
N ASN A 161 -6.93 21.80 4.39
CA ASN A 161 -6.88 22.63 3.17
C ASN A 161 -6.79 24.15 3.44
N VAL A 162 -6.06 24.59 4.48
CA VAL A 162 -6.00 26.01 4.88
C VAL A 162 -4.67 26.66 4.48
N GLN A 163 -3.56 25.93 4.58
CA GLN A 163 -2.23 26.47 4.28
C GLN A 163 -1.57 25.71 3.11
N PRO A 164 -0.71 26.37 2.30
CA PRO A 164 -0.05 25.72 1.18
C PRO A 164 0.79 24.49 1.57
N ASN A 165 1.39 24.50 2.76
CA ASN A 165 2.18 23.39 3.30
C ASN A 165 1.32 22.20 3.80
N ASP A 166 -0.01 22.34 3.86
CA ASP A 166 -0.95 21.23 4.08
C ASP A 166 -1.00 20.29 2.85
N SER A 167 -0.50 20.74 1.69
CA SER A 167 -0.40 19.92 0.48
C SER A 167 0.70 18.86 0.64
N VAL A 168 0.29 17.61 0.78
CA VAL A 168 1.20 16.47 0.96
C VAL A 168 1.98 16.11 -0.30
N GLY A 169 1.52 16.54 -1.49
CA GLY A 169 2.17 16.21 -2.76
C GLY A 169 3.60 16.73 -2.88
N THR A 170 3.94 17.78 -2.12
CA THR A 170 5.29 18.38 -2.11
C THR A 170 6.12 17.95 -0.91
N TRP A 171 5.61 17.05 -0.06
CA TRP A 171 6.34 16.62 1.13
C TRP A 171 7.55 15.77 0.75
N LYS A 172 8.71 16.22 1.23
CA LYS A 172 9.99 15.49 1.18
C LYS A 172 10.49 15.26 2.59
N TRP A 173 11.20 14.16 2.81
CA TRP A 173 11.93 13.97 4.07
C TRP A 173 12.93 15.10 4.26
N ARG A 174 13.19 15.49 5.52
CA ARG A 174 14.09 16.62 5.83
C ARG A 174 15.50 16.45 5.25
N TRP A 175 15.97 15.22 5.09
CA TRP A 175 17.29 14.88 4.52
C TRP A 175 17.28 14.72 2.99
N GLN A 176 16.17 15.01 2.32
CA GLN A 176 16.02 14.99 0.86
C GLN A 176 15.87 16.39 0.25
N GLU A 177 15.99 17.46 1.05
CA GLU A 177 15.70 18.82 0.60
C GLU A 177 16.75 19.38 -0.38
N ASP A 178 18.01 18.91 -0.29
CA ASP A 178 19.12 19.38 -1.13
C ASP A 178 19.27 18.63 -2.47
N ASP A 179 18.36 17.70 -2.77
CA ASP A 179 18.40 16.94 -4.03
C ASP A 179 17.54 17.63 -5.12
N PRO A 180 18.16 18.36 -6.07
CA PRO A 180 17.46 19.07 -7.13
C PRO A 180 16.75 18.10 -8.10
N ASP A 181 17.13 16.82 -8.15
CA ASP A 181 16.62 15.86 -9.13
C ASP A 181 15.32 15.16 -8.69
N GLY A 182 14.79 15.46 -7.51
CA GLY A 182 13.39 15.25 -7.19
C GLY A 182 12.88 13.79 -7.17
N SER A 183 12.80 13.24 -5.96
CA SER A 183 11.59 12.59 -5.41
C SER A 183 11.10 11.22 -5.90
N SER A 184 11.62 10.61 -6.96
CA SER A 184 11.21 9.24 -7.38
C SER A 184 12.36 8.24 -7.42
N ALA A 185 13.51 8.65 -7.97
CA ALA A 185 14.65 7.77 -8.12
C ALA A 185 15.18 7.26 -6.77
N ASN A 186 15.10 8.07 -5.72
CA ASN A 186 15.62 7.71 -4.40
C ASN A 186 14.83 6.54 -3.76
N GLY A 187 13.49 6.57 -3.79
CA GLY A 187 12.67 5.50 -3.18
C GLY A 187 12.93 4.12 -3.79
N ARG A 188 12.96 4.04 -5.12
CA ARG A 188 13.28 2.80 -5.85
C ARG A 188 14.70 2.31 -5.53
N GLN A 189 15.69 3.20 -5.50
CA GLN A 189 17.07 2.85 -5.19
C GLN A 189 17.23 2.32 -3.76
N LEU A 190 16.53 2.91 -2.79
CA LEU A 190 16.53 2.45 -1.41
C LEU A 190 15.91 1.06 -1.25
N VAL A 191 14.76 0.82 -1.90
CA VAL A 191 14.16 -0.53 -1.93
C VAL A 191 15.10 -1.52 -2.60
N ALA A 192 15.68 -1.18 -3.76
CA ALA A 192 16.63 -2.05 -4.44
C ALA A 192 17.86 -2.35 -3.58
N ARG A 193 18.39 -1.36 -2.85
CA ARG A 193 19.49 -1.55 -1.90
C ARG A 193 19.10 -2.52 -0.78
N ALA A 194 17.91 -2.37 -0.20
CA ALA A 194 17.41 -3.28 0.84
C ALA A 194 17.22 -4.71 0.32
N LEU A 195 16.68 -4.87 -0.90
CA LEU A 195 16.52 -6.18 -1.55
C LEU A 195 17.87 -6.83 -1.86
N ARG A 196 18.88 -6.07 -2.31
CA ARG A 196 20.23 -6.61 -2.56
C ARG A 196 20.86 -7.21 -1.31
N LEU A 197 20.61 -6.62 -0.13
CA LEU A 197 21.07 -7.19 1.15
C LEU A 197 20.40 -8.54 1.48
N ARG A 198 19.29 -8.86 0.80
CA ARG A 198 18.46 -10.04 1.00
C ARG A 198 18.42 -10.98 -0.22
N GLN A 199 19.13 -10.64 -1.29
CA GLN A 199 18.99 -11.30 -2.58
C GLN A 199 19.31 -12.80 -2.54
N ASN A 200 20.20 -13.23 -1.65
CA ASN A 200 20.61 -14.63 -1.52
C ASN A 200 19.77 -15.44 -0.52
N LEU A 201 18.73 -14.85 0.07
CA LEU A 201 17.86 -15.53 1.03
C LEU A 201 16.84 -16.43 0.32
N ARG A 202 16.70 -17.64 0.84
CA ARG A 202 15.63 -18.55 0.42
C ARG A 202 14.28 -18.09 0.98
N ARG A 203 13.23 -18.73 0.50
CA ARG A 203 11.86 -18.44 0.95
C ARG A 203 11.71 -18.64 2.46
N GLY A 204 11.24 -17.61 3.15
CA GLY A 204 11.03 -17.62 4.61
C GLY A 204 12.28 -17.36 5.45
N GLU A 205 13.47 -17.35 4.86
CA GLU A 205 14.69 -16.91 5.55
C GLU A 205 14.63 -15.40 5.82
N SER A 206 15.20 -14.97 6.94
CA SER A 206 15.27 -13.56 7.29
C SER A 206 16.59 -13.25 7.99
N VAL A 207 17.11 -12.06 7.71
CA VAL A 207 18.33 -11.54 8.33
C VAL A 207 17.91 -10.57 9.44
N PRO A 208 18.43 -10.73 10.66
CA PRO A 208 18.19 -9.77 11.73
C PRO A 208 18.57 -8.36 11.29
N VAL A 209 17.60 -7.46 11.33
CA VAL A 209 17.81 -6.05 11.02
C VAL A 209 18.28 -5.34 12.29
N PRO A 210 19.44 -4.68 12.31
CA PRO A 210 19.91 -4.00 13.51
C PRO A 210 18.92 -2.91 13.95
N PRO A 211 18.46 -2.92 15.21
CA PRO A 211 17.59 -1.87 15.72
C PRO A 211 18.31 -0.52 15.75
N ARG A 212 17.55 0.56 15.55
CA ARG A 212 17.97 1.97 15.54
C ARG A 212 16.87 2.81 16.20
N SER A 213 17.07 3.25 17.44
CA SER A 213 16.00 3.78 18.31
C SER A 213 15.31 5.05 17.80
N CYS A 214 16.09 6.03 17.34
CA CYS A 214 15.61 7.32 16.84
C CYS A 214 16.61 7.92 15.85
N LEU A 215 16.15 8.93 15.10
CA LEU A 215 16.99 9.69 14.20
C LEU A 215 17.43 11.00 14.86
N GLU A 216 18.74 11.14 15.08
CA GLU A 216 19.31 12.37 15.65
C GLU A 216 19.07 13.59 14.75
N PRO A 217 18.97 14.82 15.28
CA PRO A 217 18.74 16.03 14.49
C PRO A 217 19.81 16.29 13.42
N ASP A 218 21.05 15.89 13.66
CA ASP A 218 22.22 16.04 12.79
C ASP A 218 22.50 14.80 11.92
N ALA A 219 21.59 13.84 11.89
CA ALA A 219 21.76 12.62 11.13
C ALA A 219 21.93 12.88 9.63
N THR A 220 22.95 12.27 9.04
CA THR A 220 23.19 12.27 7.60
C THR A 220 22.07 11.58 6.83
N ALA A 221 21.91 11.89 5.54
CA ALA A 221 20.93 11.22 4.67
C ALA A 221 21.08 9.69 4.69
N SER A 222 22.31 9.17 4.62
CA SER A 222 22.54 7.72 4.68
C SER A 222 22.14 7.11 6.03
N GLN A 223 22.30 7.82 7.15
CA GLN A 223 21.85 7.35 8.47
C GLN A 223 20.32 7.32 8.54
N ALA A 224 19.66 8.35 8.03
CA ALA A 224 18.21 8.44 7.98
C ALA A 224 17.57 7.39 7.06
N GLU A 225 18.15 7.17 5.89
CA GLU A 225 17.73 6.12 4.97
C GLU A 225 17.92 4.73 5.60
N SER A 226 19.06 4.51 6.27
CA SER A 226 19.32 3.26 7.00
C SER A 226 18.33 3.07 8.16
N PHE A 227 17.88 4.16 8.81
CA PHE A 227 16.84 4.13 9.83
C PHE A 227 15.49 3.70 9.24
N LEU A 228 15.07 4.28 8.11
CA LEU A 228 13.80 3.92 7.46
C LEU A 228 13.76 2.47 7.00
N ILE A 229 14.79 2.01 6.29
CA ILE A 229 14.82 0.63 5.77
C ILE A 229 14.99 -0.42 6.87
N SER A 230 15.31 0.00 8.09
CA SER A 230 15.43 -0.90 9.23
C SER A 230 14.12 -1.06 10.00
N ARG A 231 13.03 -0.40 9.61
CA ARG A 231 11.77 -0.40 10.38
C ARG A 231 10.92 -1.64 10.10
N PRO A 232 10.12 -2.14 11.07
CA PRO A 232 9.26 -3.29 10.86
C PRO A 232 8.28 -3.12 9.69
N TRP A 233 7.61 -1.98 9.59
CA TRP A 233 6.69 -1.71 8.49
C TRP A 233 7.36 -1.85 7.12
N PHE A 234 8.63 -1.42 6.99
CA PHE A 234 9.37 -1.47 5.74
C PHE A 234 9.77 -2.91 5.42
N THR A 235 10.39 -3.60 6.38
CA THR A 235 10.79 -5.01 6.23
C THR A 235 9.59 -5.90 5.89
N PHE A 236 8.42 -5.64 6.50
CA PHE A 236 7.20 -6.37 6.19
C PHE A 236 6.78 -6.19 4.72
N GLN A 237 6.84 -4.97 4.19
CA GLN A 237 6.53 -4.71 2.77
C GLN A 237 7.55 -5.36 1.82
N ILE A 238 8.83 -5.39 2.21
CA ILE A 238 9.86 -6.11 1.45
C ILE A 238 9.55 -7.60 1.40
N GLU A 239 9.29 -8.25 2.55
CA GLU A 239 8.98 -9.69 2.61
C GLU A 239 7.67 -10.03 1.85
N LEU A 240 6.67 -9.14 1.90
CA LEU A 240 5.48 -9.26 1.05
C LEU A 240 5.81 -9.18 -0.43
N GLY A 241 6.64 -8.23 -0.85
CA GLY A 241 7.07 -8.07 -2.23
C GLY A 241 7.87 -9.28 -2.74
N GLU A 242 8.79 -9.79 -1.93
CA GLU A 242 9.56 -11.00 -2.23
C GLU A 242 8.66 -12.22 -2.42
N GLU A 243 7.70 -12.44 -1.51
CA GLU A 243 6.77 -13.57 -1.62
C GLU A 243 5.77 -13.40 -2.77
N HIS A 244 5.38 -12.15 -3.09
CA HIS A 244 4.56 -11.85 -4.27
C HIS A 244 5.29 -12.26 -5.56
N ALA A 245 6.55 -11.84 -5.71
CA ALA A 245 7.37 -12.15 -6.89
C ALA A 245 7.65 -13.66 -7.02
N ARG A 246 7.94 -14.36 -5.91
CA ARG A 246 8.09 -15.82 -5.92
C ARG A 246 6.82 -16.53 -6.35
N TYR A 247 5.66 -16.01 -5.96
CA TYR A 247 4.39 -16.57 -6.36
C TYR A 247 4.10 -16.34 -7.85
N ASP A 248 4.50 -15.20 -8.42
CA ASP A 248 4.37 -14.91 -9.86
C ASP A 248 5.24 -15.83 -10.75
N ARG A 249 6.11 -16.66 -10.17
CA ARG A 249 6.84 -17.73 -10.88
C ARG A 249 5.95 -18.91 -11.26
N LEU A 250 4.81 -19.07 -10.59
CA LEU A 250 3.91 -20.18 -10.80
C LEU A 250 3.19 -20.01 -12.15
N SER A 251 2.95 -21.14 -12.83
CA SER A 251 2.07 -21.12 -14.01
C SER A 251 0.64 -20.74 -13.62
N MET A 252 -0.11 -20.16 -14.57
CA MET A 252 -1.52 -19.80 -14.34
C MET A 252 -2.38 -20.96 -13.78
N MET A 253 -2.08 -22.21 -14.16
CA MET A 253 -2.78 -23.38 -13.63
C MET A 253 -2.41 -23.67 -12.18
N GLN A 254 -1.13 -23.53 -11.81
CA GLN A 254 -0.69 -23.65 -10.42
C GLN A 254 -1.28 -22.52 -9.56
N GLU A 255 -1.30 -21.28 -10.05
CA GLU A 255 -1.89 -20.15 -9.32
C GLU A 255 -3.37 -20.35 -9.01
N ARG A 256 -4.14 -20.91 -9.95
CA ARG A 256 -5.56 -21.27 -9.74
C ARG A 256 -5.72 -22.34 -8.67
N ARG A 257 -4.78 -23.28 -8.60
CA ARG A 257 -4.83 -24.43 -7.69
C ARG A 257 -4.37 -24.10 -6.27
N TYR A 258 -3.40 -23.21 -6.11
CA TYR A 258 -2.81 -22.85 -4.82
C TYR A 258 -3.06 -21.38 -4.52
N PRO A 259 -4.23 -20.99 -3.97
CA PRO A 259 -4.63 -19.59 -3.89
C PRO A 259 -3.56 -18.70 -3.26
N ARG A 260 -3.47 -17.47 -3.77
CA ARG A 260 -2.45 -16.48 -3.39
C ARG A 260 -2.64 -15.97 -1.96
N ILE A 261 -2.08 -16.68 -0.98
CA ILE A 261 -2.15 -16.28 0.45
C ILE A 261 -0.83 -15.68 0.95
N VAL A 262 -0.16 -14.89 0.10
CA VAL A 262 1.13 -14.21 0.35
C VAL A 262 1.19 -13.56 1.74
N ARG A 263 0.18 -12.74 2.07
CA ARG A 263 0.15 -12.03 3.36
C ARG A 263 0.10 -12.98 4.55
N LYS A 264 -0.80 -13.97 4.53
CA LYS A 264 -0.95 -14.92 5.64
C LYS A 264 0.34 -15.71 5.87
N GLN A 265 1.05 -16.04 4.78
CA GLN A 265 2.33 -16.73 4.86
C GLN A 265 3.39 -15.86 5.56
N VAL A 266 3.56 -14.60 5.13
CA VAL A 266 4.53 -13.68 5.74
C VAL A 266 4.17 -13.41 7.21
N VAL A 267 2.89 -13.22 7.52
CA VAL A 267 2.41 -13.10 8.91
C VAL A 267 2.75 -14.35 9.72
N GLY A 268 2.58 -15.54 9.15
CA GLY A 268 2.97 -16.81 9.78
C GLY A 268 4.45 -16.83 10.15
N TRP A 269 5.34 -16.47 9.21
CA TRP A 269 6.78 -16.38 9.48
C TRP A 269 7.12 -15.36 10.57
N TRP A 270 6.46 -14.19 10.56
CA TRP A 270 6.67 -13.17 11.60
C TRP A 270 6.22 -13.66 12.97
N ARG A 271 5.13 -14.44 13.06
CA ARG A 271 4.69 -15.07 14.31
C ARG A 271 5.68 -16.11 14.81
N GLU A 272 6.16 -16.97 13.92
CA GLU A 272 7.15 -18.01 14.25
C GLU A 272 8.47 -17.40 14.77
N ARG A 273 8.90 -16.26 14.21
CA ARG A 273 10.09 -15.51 14.68
C ARG A 273 9.83 -14.69 15.95
N GLY A 274 8.58 -14.48 16.34
CA GLY A 274 8.20 -13.59 17.44
C GLY A 274 8.27 -12.10 17.12
N ASP A 275 8.37 -11.74 15.84
CA ASP A 275 8.37 -10.37 15.32
C ASP A 275 6.94 -9.79 15.21
N TRP A 276 5.93 -10.65 15.06
CA TRP A 276 4.54 -10.25 15.01
C TRP A 276 4.05 -9.76 16.37
N ARG A 277 3.24 -8.69 16.37
CA ARG A 277 2.62 -8.13 17.57
C ARG A 277 1.10 -8.25 17.49
N ASP A 278 0.45 -8.43 18.63
CA ASP A 278 -1.01 -8.57 18.69
C ASP A 278 -1.76 -7.29 18.27
N GLU A 279 -1.10 -6.14 18.37
CA GLU A 279 -1.61 -4.85 17.86
C GLU A 279 -1.64 -4.78 16.32
N PHE A 280 -0.89 -5.65 15.63
CA PHE A 280 -0.96 -5.76 14.18
C PHE A 280 -2.21 -6.55 13.82
N ASN A 281 -3.13 -5.91 13.11
CA ASN A 281 -4.31 -6.59 12.61
C ASN A 281 -3.97 -7.30 11.30
N ASP A 282 -4.33 -8.59 11.20
CA ASP A 282 -4.09 -9.46 10.04
C ASP A 282 -4.59 -8.89 8.71
N GLY A 283 -5.68 -8.11 8.74
CA GLY A 283 -6.24 -7.43 7.58
C GLY A 283 -5.57 -6.10 7.23
N LEU A 284 -4.72 -5.58 8.11
CA LEU A 284 -4.21 -4.20 8.13
C LEU A 284 -2.69 -4.16 7.99
N TRP A 285 -2.16 -3.03 7.51
CA TRP A 285 -0.72 -2.86 7.28
C TRP A 285 0.04 -2.82 8.60
N VAL A 286 1.26 -3.34 8.61
CA VAL A 286 2.19 -3.11 9.72
C VAL A 286 2.60 -1.64 9.68
N THR A 287 2.30 -0.89 10.75
CA THR A 287 2.66 0.53 10.90
C THR A 287 3.66 0.79 12.03
N SER A 288 4.15 -0.25 12.69
CA SER A 288 5.05 -0.05 13.83
C SER A 288 6.41 0.47 13.39
N TRP A 289 6.89 1.45 14.16
CA TRP A 289 8.18 2.10 13.97
C TRP A 289 9.29 1.42 14.76
N LYS A 290 9.02 0.52 15.69
CA LYS A 290 10.05 -0.13 16.49
C LYS A 290 9.97 -1.64 16.42
N TRP A 291 11.10 -2.33 16.47
CA TRP A 291 11.07 -3.77 16.70
C TRP A 291 10.72 -4.08 18.16
N ARG A 292 10.13 -5.25 18.42
CA ARG A 292 9.76 -5.65 19.79
C ARG A 292 10.98 -5.73 20.72
N HIS A 293 12.13 -6.08 20.16
CA HIS A 293 13.40 -6.24 20.87
C HIS A 293 14.31 -5.01 20.75
N GLU A 294 13.81 -3.90 20.20
CA GLU A 294 14.58 -2.65 20.08
C GLU A 294 14.65 -1.92 21.41
N SER A 295 15.84 -1.43 21.77
CA SER A 295 16.06 -0.73 23.03
C SER A 295 15.77 0.78 22.92
N PRO A 296 15.19 1.42 23.96
CA PRO A 296 14.82 0.85 25.26
C PRO A 296 13.71 -0.21 25.15
N SER A 297 13.98 -1.37 25.77
CA SER A 297 13.23 -2.62 25.64
C SER A 297 11.95 -2.59 26.49
N PRO A 298 10.84 -3.08 25.91
CA PRO A 298 9.73 -2.24 25.49
C PRO A 298 8.95 -1.72 26.71
N GLU A 299 9.08 -0.43 27.01
CA GLU A 299 7.85 0.31 27.29
C GLU A 299 7.06 0.28 25.96
N PRO A 300 5.71 0.20 25.96
CA PRO A 300 4.98 0.47 24.73
C PRO A 300 5.63 1.70 24.11
N GLU A 301 5.83 1.75 22.77
CA GLU A 301 6.32 2.97 22.11
C GLU A 301 5.70 4.13 22.90
N ASP A 302 6.48 5.08 23.45
CA ASP A 302 5.87 6.13 24.27
C ASP A 302 4.93 6.86 23.33
N LEU A 303 3.71 6.41 23.45
CA LEU A 303 2.51 6.60 22.72
C LEU A 303 1.63 6.90 23.93
N THR A 304 1.86 8.03 24.60
CA THR A 304 0.81 8.81 25.23
C THR A 304 -0.20 9.17 24.12
N HIS A 305 -0.76 8.14 23.51
CA HIS A 305 -1.93 8.11 22.72
C HIS A 305 -3.01 8.42 23.70
N PHE A 306 -3.91 9.26 23.27
CA PHE A 306 -5.24 9.10 23.79
C PHE A 306 -5.76 7.74 23.36
N THR A 307 -5.73 6.84 24.32
CA THR A 307 -6.50 5.62 24.36
C THR A 307 -7.63 5.91 25.33
N PRO A 308 -8.87 6.14 24.85
CA PRO A 308 -10.05 6.26 25.71
C PRO A 308 -10.13 5.11 26.73
N SER A 309 -9.56 3.96 26.37
CA SER A 309 -9.36 2.76 27.18
C SER A 309 -8.75 3.00 28.56
N ASP A 310 -7.84 3.97 28.72
CA ASP A 310 -7.16 4.19 30.00
C ASP A 310 -8.13 4.75 31.05
N HIS A 311 -9.13 5.53 30.61
CA HIS A 311 -10.19 6.05 31.45
C HIS A 311 -11.39 5.09 31.57
N LEU A 312 -11.54 4.15 30.63
CA LEU A 312 -12.56 3.09 30.67
C LEU A 312 -12.36 2.12 31.84
N LYS A 313 -11.12 1.91 32.30
CA LYS A 313 -10.82 1.04 33.46
C LYS A 313 -11.44 1.55 34.76
N ASP A 314 -11.63 2.87 34.87
CA ASP A 314 -12.04 3.50 36.13
C ASP A 314 -13.56 3.71 36.24
N SER A 315 -14.29 3.90 35.13
CA SER A 315 -15.76 3.79 35.06
C SER A 315 -16.30 4.11 33.65
N PRO A 316 -17.11 3.25 33.02
CA PRO A 316 -17.75 3.54 31.73
C PRO A 316 -18.65 4.79 31.74
N LEU A 317 -19.22 5.15 32.90
CA LEU A 317 -20.08 6.33 33.02
C LEU A 317 -19.30 7.64 32.93
N LYS A 318 -18.02 7.65 33.31
CA LYS A 318 -17.16 8.85 33.20
C LYS A 318 -16.75 9.15 31.76
N LEU A 319 -16.94 8.21 30.83
CA LEU A 319 -16.52 8.41 29.44
C LEU A 319 -17.38 9.40 28.67
N ARG A 320 -18.66 9.54 29.05
CA ARG A 320 -19.59 10.49 28.42
C ARG A 320 -19.23 11.94 28.73
N ASP A 321 -18.70 12.19 29.92
CA ASP A 321 -18.34 13.53 30.39
C ASP A 321 -16.86 13.84 30.15
N PHE A 322 -16.08 12.86 29.68
CA PHE A 322 -14.65 13.04 29.43
C PHE A 322 -14.41 13.78 28.10
N ASN A 323 -13.79 14.96 28.18
CA ASN A 323 -13.31 15.69 27.02
C ASN A 323 -11.78 15.50 26.85
N PRO A 324 -11.31 14.63 25.95
CA PRO A 324 -9.90 14.42 25.64
C PRO A 324 -9.25 15.64 25.00
N LEU A 325 -10.03 16.61 24.51
CA LEU A 325 -9.47 17.85 23.99
C LEU A 325 -8.96 18.76 25.12
N GLU A 326 -9.39 18.56 26.36
CA GLU A 326 -8.94 19.37 27.51
C GLU A 326 -7.66 18.83 28.15
N THR A 327 -7.37 17.54 27.99
CA THR A 327 -6.20 16.88 28.60
C THR A 327 -4.99 16.84 27.68
N MET A 328 -5.16 17.25 26.42
CA MET A 328 -4.13 17.16 25.40
C MET A 328 -3.47 18.50 25.10
N ASP A 329 -2.15 18.46 24.92
CA ASP A 329 -1.42 19.60 24.34
C ASP A 329 -1.58 19.62 22.81
N PHE A 330 -2.23 20.65 22.30
CA PHE A 330 -2.34 20.93 20.87
C PHE A 330 -1.34 22.01 20.44
N THR A 331 -0.84 21.87 19.22
CA THR A 331 -0.09 22.94 18.55
C THR A 331 -1.06 24.02 18.07
N PRO A 332 -0.62 25.28 17.87
CA PRO A 332 -1.50 26.35 17.39
C PRO A 332 -2.32 25.96 16.15
N SER A 333 -1.69 25.32 15.16
CA SER A 333 -2.39 24.84 13.96
C SER A 333 -3.47 23.79 14.20
N GLU A 334 -3.33 22.98 15.25
CA GLU A 334 -4.32 21.97 15.64
C GLU A 334 -5.46 22.63 16.44
N THR A 335 -5.14 23.57 17.33
CA THR A 335 -6.12 24.40 18.04
C THR A 335 -6.96 25.21 17.07
N ASP A 336 -6.34 25.91 16.12
CA ASP A 336 -7.04 26.66 15.06
C ASP A 336 -8.02 25.75 14.29
N ALA A 337 -7.60 24.51 14.03
CA ALA A 337 -8.45 23.54 13.35
C ALA A 337 -9.62 23.07 14.23
N LEU A 338 -9.43 22.89 15.54
CA LEU A 338 -10.52 22.54 16.46
C LEU A 338 -11.50 23.70 16.63
N GLU A 339 -11.01 24.92 16.80
CA GLU A 339 -11.85 26.12 16.89
C GLU A 339 -12.64 26.34 15.61
N ALA A 340 -12.02 26.17 14.43
CA ALA A 340 -12.72 26.29 13.16
C ALA A 340 -13.80 25.21 12.93
N ILE A 341 -13.74 24.05 13.62
CA ILE A 341 -14.82 23.05 13.57
C ILE A 341 -16.08 23.57 14.27
N GLU A 342 -15.93 24.34 15.35
CA GLU A 342 -17.05 24.89 16.12
C GLU A 342 -17.75 26.06 15.41
N LEU A 343 -17.10 26.66 14.40
CA LEU A 343 -17.68 27.77 13.64
C LEU A 343 -18.85 27.30 12.77
N PRO A 344 -19.90 28.13 12.59
CA PRO A 344 -20.93 27.91 11.58
C PRO A 344 -20.30 27.72 10.18
N SER A 345 -20.91 26.87 9.35
CA SER A 345 -20.40 26.59 7.99
C SER A 345 -20.03 27.81 7.13
N PRO A 346 -20.75 28.96 7.14
CA PRO A 346 -20.34 30.13 6.36
C PRO A 346 -19.11 30.86 6.90
N GLU A 347 -18.72 30.61 8.16
CA GLU A 347 -17.53 31.19 8.80
C GLU A 347 -16.31 30.25 8.73
N GLN A 348 -16.52 28.98 8.35
CA GLN A 348 -15.43 28.03 8.16
C GLN A 348 -14.59 28.43 6.92
N PRO A 349 -13.26 28.18 6.93
CA PRO A 349 -12.43 28.42 5.76
C PRO A 349 -12.96 27.70 4.52
N GLU A 350 -12.71 28.28 3.34
CA GLU A 350 -13.05 27.61 2.08
C GLU A 350 -12.32 26.26 2.01
N LYS A 351 -13.02 25.21 1.53
CA LYS A 351 -12.53 23.81 1.49
C LYS A 351 -12.18 23.18 2.84
N PHE A 352 -12.60 23.77 3.96
CA PHE A 352 -12.23 23.26 5.28
C PHE A 352 -12.76 21.84 5.54
N TRP A 353 -11.84 20.88 5.70
CA TRP A 353 -12.12 19.43 5.79
C TRP A 353 -12.96 18.88 4.63
N ALA A 354 -12.96 19.56 3.49
CA ALA A 354 -13.80 19.23 2.36
C ALA A 354 -12.98 18.52 1.29
N VAL A 355 -13.57 17.49 0.68
CA VAL A 355 -13.11 16.91 -0.58
C VAL A 355 -14.03 17.41 -1.67
N TRP A 356 -13.48 18.05 -2.68
CA TRP A 356 -14.23 18.52 -3.84
C TRP A 356 -14.21 17.49 -4.97
N ARG A 357 -15.16 17.63 -5.90
CA ARG A 357 -15.17 16.82 -7.11
C ARG A 357 -13.93 17.17 -7.95
N GLY A 358 -13.10 16.17 -8.22
CA GLY A 358 -11.84 16.33 -8.95
C GLY A 358 -10.61 16.46 -8.06
N ASP A 359 -10.77 16.56 -6.74
CA ASP A 359 -9.65 16.38 -5.81
C ASP A 359 -9.13 14.94 -5.94
N TRP A 360 -7.81 14.80 -6.00
CA TRP A 360 -7.16 13.50 -6.10
C TRP A 360 -6.79 12.99 -4.70
N PRO A 361 -6.90 11.67 -4.47
CA PRO A 361 -6.46 11.07 -3.20
C PRO A 361 -4.96 11.34 -2.95
N PRO A 362 -4.51 11.29 -1.69
CA PRO A 362 -5.20 10.72 -0.53
C PRO A 362 -6.19 11.65 0.20
N PHE A 363 -7.28 11.07 0.75
CA PHE A 363 -8.26 11.77 1.60
C PHE A 363 -8.12 11.36 3.08
N PHE A 364 -7.58 12.25 3.89
CA PHE A 364 -7.28 12.02 5.30
C PHE A 364 -8.54 11.80 6.16
N PRO A 365 -8.42 11.12 7.32
CA PRO A 365 -9.53 10.99 8.27
C PRO A 365 -10.16 12.34 8.62
N GLY A 366 -11.49 12.37 8.73
CA GLY A 366 -12.25 13.60 8.99
C GLY A 366 -12.51 14.49 7.78
N GLN A 367 -11.86 14.26 6.63
CA GLN A 367 -12.26 14.91 5.38
C GLN A 367 -13.57 14.30 4.86
N MET A 368 -14.48 15.14 4.38
CA MET A 368 -15.80 14.73 3.90
C MET A 368 -16.07 15.32 2.52
N LEU A 369 -16.79 14.58 1.67
CA LEU A 369 -17.20 15.08 0.37
C LEU A 369 -18.12 16.30 0.56
N ASP A 370 -17.79 17.40 -0.10
CA ASP A 370 -18.63 18.59 -0.09
C ASP A 370 -19.79 18.41 -1.10
N PRO A 371 -21.05 18.33 -0.65
CA PRO A 371 -22.17 18.23 -1.56
C PRO A 371 -22.37 19.51 -2.39
N THR A 372 -21.85 20.65 -1.92
CA THR A 372 -21.98 21.96 -2.59
C THR A 372 -20.80 22.28 -3.51
N GLY A 373 -19.68 21.56 -3.37
CA GLY A 373 -18.40 21.84 -4.03
C GLY A 373 -18.35 21.60 -5.55
N ALA A 374 -19.47 21.46 -6.25
CA ALA A 374 -19.47 21.29 -7.71
C ALA A 374 -20.80 21.68 -8.41
N SER A 375 -20.96 22.96 -8.77
CA SER A 375 -21.74 23.36 -9.96
C SER A 375 -21.40 24.75 -10.54
N ALA A 376 -20.26 25.35 -10.21
CA ALA A 376 -19.95 26.71 -10.69
C ALA A 376 -18.97 26.80 -11.87
N SER A 377 -18.33 25.71 -12.30
CA SER A 377 -17.43 25.73 -13.47
C SER A 377 -17.94 24.80 -14.58
N ALA A 378 -18.84 25.37 -15.38
CA ALA A 378 -18.96 25.24 -16.84
C ALA A 378 -19.03 23.86 -17.51
N SER A 379 -20.07 23.74 -18.36
CA SER A 379 -20.13 22.96 -19.61
C SER A 379 -19.93 21.45 -19.55
N ASP A 380 -21.05 20.77 -19.83
CA ASP A 380 -21.19 19.70 -20.82
C ASP A 380 -19.94 19.01 -21.37
N GLU A 381 -20.09 17.68 -21.50
CA GLU A 381 -19.30 16.75 -22.29
C GLU A 381 -17.89 16.41 -21.77
N MET A 382 -17.84 15.41 -20.89
CA MET A 382 -17.19 14.13 -21.27
C MET A 382 -17.56 13.05 -20.25
N GLY A 383 -18.15 11.97 -20.77
CA GLY A 383 -18.61 10.82 -19.99
C GLY A 383 -17.46 10.16 -19.23
N TRP A 384 -17.58 10.14 -17.91
CA TRP A 384 -16.76 9.31 -17.03
C TRP A 384 -17.57 8.10 -16.58
N SER A 385 -17.48 7.02 -17.37
CA SER A 385 -17.85 5.66 -16.95
C SER A 385 -16.57 4.94 -16.54
N GLY A 386 -16.30 4.83 -15.23
CA GLY A 386 -15.18 4.02 -14.75
C GLY A 386 -14.62 4.45 -13.41
N LEU A 387 -15.39 4.27 -12.33
CA LEU A 387 -14.82 4.15 -10.99
C LEU A 387 -15.64 3.13 -10.21
N GLY A 388 -15.04 1.96 -10.04
CA GLY A 388 -15.59 0.86 -9.26
C GLY A 388 -15.80 1.29 -7.82
N THR A 389 -17.02 1.04 -7.33
CA THR A 389 -17.44 1.18 -5.95
C THR A 389 -16.52 0.37 -5.05
N MET A 390 -15.57 1.02 -4.37
CA MET A 390 -14.92 0.43 -3.19
C MET A 390 -15.96 0.43 -2.06
N ASN A 391 -16.72 -0.66 -2.02
CA ASN A 391 -17.75 -0.91 -1.03
C ASN A 391 -17.06 -1.34 0.27
N ASN A 392 -16.80 -0.39 1.17
CA ASN A 392 -16.49 -0.69 2.58
C ASN A 392 -17.79 -1.13 3.27
N ARG A 393 -18.22 -2.38 3.03
CA ARG A 393 -19.20 -3.05 3.89
C ARG A 393 -18.45 -3.84 4.94
N HIS A 394 -18.43 -3.32 6.16
CA HIS A 394 -18.12 -4.10 7.33
C HIS A 394 -19.18 -5.21 7.48
N HIS A 395 -18.76 -6.46 7.30
CA HIS A 395 -19.50 -7.60 7.81
C HIS A 395 -19.42 -7.56 9.34
N ARG A 396 -20.55 -7.23 9.98
CA ARG A 396 -20.78 -7.63 11.37
C ARG A 396 -20.75 -9.16 11.42
N PRO A 397 -20.03 -9.78 12.37
CA PRO A 397 -20.24 -11.20 12.66
C PRO A 397 -21.60 -11.36 13.34
N ASP A 398 -22.44 -12.22 12.77
CA ASP A 398 -23.70 -12.64 13.37
C ASP A 398 -23.42 -13.36 14.70
N ALA A 399 -24.14 -12.94 15.74
CA ALA A 399 -24.09 -13.56 17.05
C ALA A 399 -24.67 -14.98 16.98
N VAL A 400 -23.88 -15.96 17.42
CA VAL A 400 -24.33 -17.33 17.68
C VAL A 400 -25.23 -17.31 18.91
N PRO A 401 -26.47 -17.86 18.86
CA PRO A 401 -27.29 -17.97 20.05
C PRO A 401 -26.73 -19.03 20.99
N GLU A 402 -26.42 -18.64 22.22
CA GLU A 402 -26.16 -19.55 23.33
C GLU A 402 -27.41 -20.42 23.58
N SER A 403 -27.27 -21.70 23.31
CA SER A 403 -28.14 -22.73 23.89
C SER A 403 -27.80 -22.87 25.38
N GLN A 404 -28.72 -22.45 26.24
CA GLN A 404 -28.70 -22.76 27.67
C GLN A 404 -29.29 -24.16 27.95
N PRO A 405 -28.87 -24.81 29.05
CA PRO A 405 -29.20 -26.20 29.39
C PRO A 405 -30.65 -26.47 29.77
#